data_AF-A0A0H1RA20-F1
#
_entry.id   AF-A0A0H1RA20-F1
#
_cell.length_a   1.000
_cell.length_b   1.000
_cell.length_c   1.000
_cell.angle_alpha   90.00
_cell.angle_beta   90.00
_cell.angle_gamma   90.00
#
_symmetry.space_group_name_H-M   'P 1'
#
loop_
_entity.id
_entity.type
_entity.pdbx_description
1 polymer ?
#
loop_
_entity_poly.entity_id
_entity_poly.type
_entity_poly.pdbx_seq_one_letter_code
_entity_poly.pdbx_strand_id
1 'polypeptide(L)'
;MFTNLAISLLAILAGSLGMLLLLIVWFGGRTIEPELESGLDPIRGEKDQAAIYDTHGPFIPMPDHLRTADEMIAWMTQELPKITADPPK
;
A
#
# COMPACT_ATOMS: atom_id res chain seq x y z
N MET A 1 -11.10 -51.37 28.92
CA MET A 1 -10.37 -51.40 27.63
C MET A 1 -11.12 -50.63 26.55
N PHE A 2 -12.42 -50.86 26.34
CA PHE A 2 -13.25 -50.16 25.35
C PHE A 2 -13.38 -48.64 25.57
N THR A 3 -13.51 -48.20 26.83
CA THR A 3 -13.58 -46.78 27.19
C THR A 3 -12.29 -46.02 26.86
N ASN A 4 -11.13 -46.61 27.16
CA ASN A 4 -9.84 -46.00 26.81
C ASN A 4 -9.67 -45.88 25.29
N LEU A 5 -10.13 -46.88 24.52
CA LEU A 5 -10.13 -46.83 23.06
C LEU A 5 -11.02 -45.70 22.54
N ALA A 6 -12.23 -45.56 23.09
CA ALA A 6 -13.17 -44.51 22.71
C ALA A 6 -12.64 -43.10 23.04
N ILE A 7 -12.01 -42.94 24.21
CA ILE A 7 -11.39 -41.68 24.63
C ILE A 7 -10.21 -41.32 23.73
N SER A 8 -9.34 -42.28 23.42
CA SER A 8 -8.22 -42.06 22.50
C SER A 8 -8.71 -41.70 21.09
N LEU A 9 -9.76 -42.36 20.59
CA LEU A 9 -10.34 -42.05 19.30
C LEU A 9 -10.93 -40.63 19.27
N LEU A 10 -11.65 -40.25 20.32
CA LEU A 10 -12.22 -38.91 20.47
C LEU A 10 -11.13 -37.84 20.54
N ALA A 11 -10.05 -38.09 21.28
CA ALA A 11 -8.93 -37.17 21.41
C ALA A 11 -8.21 -36.95 20.07
N ILE A 12 -8.01 -38.00 19.29
CA ILE A 12 -7.42 -37.91 17.95
C ILE A 12 -8.33 -37.10 17.01
N LEU A 13 -9.65 -37.32 17.07
CA LEU A 13 -10.63 -36.62 16.23
C LEU A 13 -10.72 -35.13 16.59
N ALA A 14 -10.74 -34.81 17.88
CA ALA A 14 -10.74 -33.43 18.36
C ALA A 14 -9.43 -32.72 18.00
N GLY A 15 -8.29 -33.41 18.17
CA GLY A 15 -6.96 -32.88 17.83
C GLY A 15 -6.79 -32.65 16.33
N SER A 16 -7.24 -33.57 15.49
CA SER A 16 -7.17 -33.43 14.03
C SER A 16 -8.07 -32.31 13.52
N LEU A 17 -9.28 -32.17 14.07
CA LEU A 17 -10.19 -31.08 13.75
C LEU A 17 -9.62 -29.72 14.20
N GLY A 18 -9.04 -29.64 15.40
CA GLY A 18 -8.36 -28.44 15.88
C GLY A 18 -7.19 -28.04 15.00
N MET A 19 -6.34 -29.00 14.60
CA MET A 19 -5.22 -28.75 13.68
C MET A 19 -5.71 -28.27 12.31
N LEU A 20 -6.78 -28.88 11.78
CA LEU A 20 -7.38 -28.46 10.51
C LEU A 20 -7.90 -27.02 10.58
N LEU A 21 -8.59 -26.65 11.66
CA LEU A 21 -9.09 -25.28 11.85
C LEU A 21 -7.94 -24.27 11.97
N LEU A 22 -6.86 -24.60 12.69
CA LEU A 22 -5.67 -23.76 12.77
C LEU A 22 -5.02 -23.56 11.40
N LEU A 23 -4.92 -24.61 10.59
CA LEU A 23 -4.43 -24.52 9.22
C LEU A 23 -5.34 -23.63 8.37
N ILE A 24 -6.67 -23.77 8.47
CA ILE A 24 -7.62 -22.92 7.72
C ILE A 24 -7.48 -21.45 8.13
N VAL A 25 -7.37 -21.13 9.42
CA VAL A 25 -7.17 -19.75 9.89
C VAL A 25 -5.82 -19.20 9.42
N TRP A 26 -4.76 -20.00 9.49
CA TRP A 26 -3.42 -19.59 9.07
C TRP A 26 -3.31 -19.36 7.56
N PHE A 27 -3.89 -20.24 6.75
CA PHE A 27 -3.89 -20.10 5.29
C PHE A 27 -4.93 -19.08 4.80
N GLY A 28 -6.10 -19.02 5.44
CA GLY A 28 -7.18 -18.08 5.11
C GLY A 28 -6.87 -16.63 5.47
N GLY A 29 -5.98 -16.39 6.44
CA GLY A 29 -5.46 -15.06 6.77
C GLY A 29 -4.53 -14.44 5.72
N ARG A 30 -4.06 -15.23 4.72
CA ARG A 30 -3.22 -14.71 3.63
C ARG A 30 -3.98 -14.39 2.34
N THR A 31 -5.30 -14.59 2.28
CA THR A 31 -6.08 -14.39 1.06
C THR A 31 -7.26 -13.43 1.22
N ILE A 32 -7.24 -12.56 2.24
CA ILE A 32 -8.12 -11.40 2.31
C ILE A 32 -7.28 -10.15 2.06
N GLU A 33 -7.01 -9.89 0.79
CA GLU A 33 -6.97 -8.51 0.28
C GLU A 33 -8.16 -8.43 -0.68
N PRO A 34 -9.16 -7.63 -0.34
CA PRO A 34 -9.07 -6.24 -0.75
C PRO A 34 -9.61 -5.31 0.33
N GLU A 35 -8.72 -4.70 1.12
CA GLU A 35 -9.08 -3.44 1.76
C GLU A 35 -8.85 -2.33 0.72
N LEU A 36 -9.81 -2.21 -0.18
CA LEU A 36 -10.09 -0.97 -0.92
C LEU A 36 -10.89 -0.05 0.02
N GLU A 37 -10.42 0.18 1.25
CA GLU A 37 -10.85 1.33 2.03
C GLU A 37 -10.05 2.53 1.53
N SER A 38 -10.57 3.11 0.44
CA SER A 38 -10.31 4.50 0.14
C SER A 38 -10.62 5.34 1.38
N GLY A 39 -9.64 6.01 1.95
CA GLY A 39 -9.96 7.09 2.87
C GLY A 39 -8.81 7.74 3.60
N LEU A 40 -7.76 6.98 3.97
CA LEU A 40 -6.71 7.53 4.83
C LEU A 40 -5.35 7.06 4.37
N ASP A 41 -4.82 7.77 3.39
CA ASP A 41 -3.38 7.86 3.18
C ASP A 41 -2.73 8.31 4.52
N PRO A 42 -1.86 7.51 5.16
CA PRO A 42 -1.26 7.83 6.45
C PRO A 42 -0.34 9.07 6.39
N ILE A 43 -0.09 9.60 5.19
CA ILE A 43 0.59 10.87 4.97
C ILE A 43 -0.34 12.07 5.17
N ARG A 44 -1.68 11.88 5.23
CA ARG A 44 -2.64 12.94 4.88
C ARG A 44 -3.76 13.15 5.90
N GLY A 45 -3.79 14.33 6.53
CA GLY A 45 -4.97 14.83 7.23
C GLY A 45 -6.04 15.32 6.22
N GLU A 46 -7.32 15.32 6.61
CA GLU A 46 -8.47 15.74 5.76
C GLU A 46 -8.26 17.08 5.02
N LYS A 47 -7.46 17.98 5.59
CA LYS A 47 -7.21 19.31 5.05
C LYS A 47 -6.35 19.32 3.77
N ASP A 48 -5.57 18.28 3.54
CA ASP A 48 -4.62 18.21 2.41
C ASP A 48 -5.18 17.45 1.20
N GLN A 49 -6.42 16.95 1.26
CA GLN A 49 -7.02 16.21 0.14
C GLN A 49 -7.17 17.07 -1.12
N ALA A 50 -7.58 18.33 -1.00
CA ALA A 50 -7.71 19.21 -2.16
C ALA A 50 -6.33 19.64 -2.72
N ALA A 51 -5.38 20.03 -1.86
CA ALA A 51 -4.15 20.70 -2.29
C ALA A 51 -3.14 19.80 -3.03
N ILE A 52 -3.00 18.51 -2.67
CA ILE A 52 -1.98 17.64 -3.31
C ILE A 52 -2.50 17.03 -4.64
N TYR A 53 -3.82 17.04 -4.88
CA TYR A 53 -4.42 16.60 -6.15
C TYR A 53 -4.90 17.75 -7.03
N ASP A 54 -4.71 18.99 -6.58
CA ASP A 54 -4.92 20.17 -7.41
C ASP A 54 -3.76 20.28 -8.41
N THR A 55 -3.76 19.40 -9.41
CA THR A 55 -2.83 19.43 -10.57
C THR A 55 -3.14 20.62 -11.49
N HIS A 56 -3.67 21.73 -10.94
CA HIS A 56 -3.98 22.96 -11.67
C HIS A 56 -2.73 23.84 -11.88
N GLY A 57 -1.53 23.32 -11.60
CA GLY A 57 -0.29 23.91 -12.07
C GLY A 57 -0.14 23.74 -13.59
N PRO A 58 0.47 24.69 -14.31
CA PRO A 58 0.76 24.52 -15.73
C PRO A 58 1.63 23.28 -15.93
N PHE A 59 1.24 22.40 -16.85
CA PHE A 59 2.05 21.24 -17.21
C PHE A 59 3.38 21.71 -17.79
N ILE A 60 4.49 21.43 -17.09
CA ILE A 60 5.84 21.73 -17.54
C ILE A 60 6.37 20.49 -18.28
N PRO A 61 6.53 20.53 -19.61
CA PRO A 61 7.08 19.40 -20.34
C PRO A 61 8.55 19.17 -19.96
N MET A 62 8.96 17.90 -19.93
CA MET A 62 10.34 17.52 -19.66
C MET A 62 11.25 17.92 -20.84
N PRO A 63 12.37 18.63 -20.62
CA PRO A 63 13.29 19.00 -21.70
C PRO A 63 14.01 17.79 -22.32
N ASP A 64 14.18 17.81 -23.65
CA ASP A 64 14.79 16.71 -24.44
C ASP A 64 16.27 16.41 -24.12
N HIS A 65 16.95 17.34 -23.46
CA HIS A 65 18.38 17.25 -23.15
C HIS A 65 18.67 16.65 -21.77
N LEU A 66 17.65 16.30 -20.97
CA LEU A 66 17.84 15.69 -19.65
C LEU A 66 18.07 14.18 -19.77
N ARG A 67 19.27 13.77 -20.20
CA ARG A 67 19.62 12.37 -20.45
C ARG A 67 20.33 11.71 -19.26
N THR A 68 20.95 12.51 -18.41
CA THR A 68 21.72 12.06 -17.24
C THR A 68 21.11 12.55 -15.93
N ALA A 69 21.46 11.87 -14.83
CA ALA A 69 21.01 12.27 -13.49
C ALA A 69 21.51 13.68 -13.12
N ASP A 70 22.74 14.01 -13.47
CA ASP A 70 23.33 15.32 -13.17
C ASP A 70 22.61 16.45 -13.93
N GLU A 71 22.26 16.24 -15.20
CA GLU A 71 21.47 17.18 -15.99
C GLU A 71 20.06 17.37 -15.38
N MET A 72 19.42 16.28 -14.95
CA MET A 72 18.12 16.32 -14.28
C MET A 72 18.18 17.13 -12.98
N ILE A 73 19.19 16.89 -12.14
CA ILE A 73 19.38 17.61 -10.88
C ILE A 73 19.67 19.09 -11.13
N ALA A 74 20.55 19.41 -12.08
CA ALA A 74 20.85 20.79 -12.45
C ALA A 74 19.58 21.52 -12.92
N TRP A 75 18.78 20.88 -13.77
CA TRP A 75 17.53 21.45 -14.25
C TRP A 75 16.50 21.66 -13.14
N MET A 76 16.28 20.67 -12.27
CA MET A 76 15.34 20.78 -11.14
C MET A 76 15.72 21.86 -10.13
N THR A 77 17.01 22.13 -9.95
CA THR A 77 17.49 23.06 -8.93
C THR A 77 17.69 24.49 -9.46
N GLN A 78 18.02 24.66 -10.74
CA GLN A 78 18.34 25.96 -11.31
C GLN A 78 17.24 26.49 -12.23
N GLU A 79 16.64 25.64 -13.05
CA GLU A 79 15.71 26.06 -14.11
C GLU A 79 14.25 25.93 -13.68
N LEU A 80 13.88 24.82 -13.04
CA LEU A 80 12.51 24.57 -12.57
C LEU A 80 11.96 25.67 -11.64
N PRO A 81 12.73 26.24 -10.70
CA PRO A 81 12.23 27.33 -9.86
C PRO A 81 11.95 28.60 -10.65
N LYS A 82 12.71 28.89 -11.71
CA LYS A 82 12.52 30.11 -12.53
C LYS A 82 11.21 30.06 -13.30
N ILE A 83 10.82 28.88 -13.78
CA ILE A 83 9.58 28.68 -14.55
C ILE A 83 8.34 28.51 -13.67
N THR A 84 8.51 28.18 -12.39
CA THR A 84 7.40 28.05 -11.42
C THR A 84 7.22 29.29 -10.54
N ALA A 85 8.19 30.21 -10.51
CA ALA A 85 8.15 31.43 -9.70
C ALA A 85 7.30 32.57 -10.29
N ASP A 86 6.89 32.51 -11.56
CA ASP A 86 5.96 33.48 -12.14
C ASP A 86 4.50 33.00 -11.93
N PRO A 87 3.73 33.59 -11.01
CA PRO A 87 2.30 33.30 -10.91
C PRO A 87 1.56 33.87 -12.13
N PRO A 88 0.48 33.21 -12.60
CA PRO A 88 -0.34 33.75 -13.68
C PRO A 88 -0.87 35.14 -13.32
N LYS A 89 -0.73 36.10 -14.25
CA LYS A 89 -1.38 37.41 -14.18
C LYS A 89 -2.88 37.32 -14.46
#